data_AF-A0A3A9GJ29-F1
#
_entry.id   AF-A0A3A9GJ29-F1
#
_cell.length_a   1.000
_cell.length_b   1.000
_cell.length_c   1.000
_cell.angle_alpha   90.00
_cell.angle_beta   90.00
_cell.angle_gamma   90.00
#
_symmetry.space_group_name_H-M   'P 1'
#
loop_
_entity.id
_entity.type
_entity.pdbx_description
1 polymer ?
#
loop_
_entity_poly.entity_id
_entity_poly.type
_entity_poly.pdbx_seq_one_letter_code
_entity_poly.pdbx_strand_id
1 'polypeptide(L)' 'MGNPNLIPYETIVRATSGEPEAVDEVLRHYSKRIRV' A
#
# COMPACT_ATOMS: atom_id res chain seq x y z
N MET A 1 8.23 12.00 -13.79
CA MET A 1 8.59 11.23 -12.58
C MET A 1 7.36 11.19 -11.69
N GLY A 2 6.91 9.98 -11.31
CA GLY A 2 5.66 9.77 -10.58
C GLY A 2 5.67 10.39 -9.18
N ASN A 3 4.50 10.47 -8.55
CA ASN A 3 4.37 11.03 -7.21
C ASN A 3 5.03 10.09 -6.18
N PRO A 4 6.08 10.52 -5.46
CA PRO A 4 6.79 9.68 -4.50
C PRO A 4 5.94 9.28 -3.28
N ASN A 5 4.75 9.88 -3.13
CA ASN A 5 3.81 9.56 -2.06
C ASN A 5 2.84 8.43 -2.41
N LEU A 6 2.92 7.83 -3.60
CA LEU A 6 2.06 6.73 -4.02
C LEU A 6 2.84 5.43 -4.05
N ILE A 7 2.22 4.36 -3.54
CA ILE A 7 2.70 3.00 -3.72
C ILE A 7 2.47 2.54 -5.17
N PRO A 8 3.29 1.61 -5.69
CA PRO A 8 3.08 1.05 -7.02
C PRO A 8 1.70 0.43 -7.18
N TYR A 9 1.12 0.57 -8.37
CA TYR A 9 -0.17 -0.06 -8.69
C TYR A 9 -0.12 -1.58 -8.52
N GLU A 10 1.01 -2.20 -8.87
CA GLU A 10 1.22 -3.63 -8.69
C GLU A 10 1.10 -4.06 -7.22
N THR A 11 1.62 -3.27 -6.28
CA THR A 11 1.45 -3.51 -4.84
C THR A 11 -0.02 -3.48 -4.45
N ILE A 12 -0.80 -2.54 -4.99
CA ILE A 12 -2.25 -2.45 -4.72
C ILE A 12 -2.96 -3.70 -5.23
N VAL A 13 -2.69 -4.13 -6.47
CA VAL A 13 -3.31 -5.32 -7.07
C VAL A 13 -2.98 -6.59 -6.27
N ARG A 14 -1.72 -6.76 -5.89
CA ARG A 14 -1.26 -7.88 -5.04
C ARG A 14 -1.96 -7.89 -3.68
N ALA A 15 -2.07 -6.72 -3.05
CA ALA A 15 -2.77 -6.56 -1.77
C ALA A 15 -4.26 -6.92 -1.89
N THR A 16 -4.93 -6.47 -2.96
CA THR A 16 -6.35 -6.83 -3.20
C THR A 16 -6.56 -8.30 -3.53
N SER A 17 -5.52 -8.99 -3.99
CA SER A 17 -5.53 -10.44 -4.23
C SER A 17 -5.28 -11.25 -2.94
N GLY A 18 -5.04 -10.58 -1.82
CA GLY A 18 -4.84 -11.20 -0.51
C GLY A 18 -3.39 -11.56 -0.19
N GLU A 19 -2.41 -11.01 -0.91
CA GLU A 19 -1.00 -11.27 -0.63
C GLU A 19 -0.57 -10.55 0.67
N PRO A 20 -0.15 -11.29 1.72
CA PRO A 20 0.13 -10.73 3.04
C PRO A 20 1.20 -9.63 3.02
N GLU A 21 2.26 -9.83 2.23
CA GLU A 21 3.40 -8.90 2.11
C GLU A 21 2.96 -7.58 1.48
N ALA A 22 2.11 -7.65 0.45
CA ALA A 22 1.58 -6.47 -0.21
C ALA A 22 0.58 -5.73 0.69
N VAL A 23 -0.25 -6.46 1.45
CA VAL A 23 -1.18 -5.88 2.43
C VAL A 23 -0.41 -5.11 3.51
N ASP A 24 0.66 -5.69 4.06
CA ASP A 24 1.49 -5.00 5.06
C ASP A 24 2.11 -3.72 4.50
N GLU A 25 2.60 -3.76 3.25
CA GLU A 25 3.16 -2.58 2.59
C GLU A 25 2.13 -1.44 2.45
N VAL A 26 0.90 -1.76 2.03
CA VAL A 26 -0.20 -0.79 1.95
C VAL A 26 -0.54 -0.23 3.33
N LEU A 27 -0.71 -1.09 4.33
CA LEU A 27 -1.05 -0.67 5.70
C LEU A 27 0.05 0.20 6.30
N ARG A 28 1.33 -0.16 6.12
CA ARG A 28 2.46 0.64 6.60
C ARG A 28 2.51 2.00 5.93
N HIS A 29 2.26 2.09 4.62
CA HIS A 29 2.26 3.34 3.88
C HIS A 29 1.15 4.30 4.35
N TYR A 30 -0.05 3.77 4.59
CA TYR A 30 -1.19 4.56 5.04
C TYR A 30 -1.37 4.63 6.57
N SER A 31 -0.58 3.90 7.36
CA SER A 31 -0.65 3.85 8.82
C SER A 31 -0.64 5.24 9.48
N LYS A 32 0.16 6.16 8.94
CA LYS A 32 0.26 7.55 9.41
C LYS A 32 -0.98 8.40 9.10
N ARG A 33 -1.84 7.92 8.19
CA ARG A 33 -3.07 8.58 7.75
C ARG A 33 -4.33 7.94 8.34
N ILE A 34 -4.26 6.67 8.72
CA ILE A 34 -5.30 5.97 9.47
C ILE A 34 -5.12 6.33 10.95
N ARG A 35 -5.63 7.50 11.35
CA ARG A 35 -5.86 7.81 12.76
C ARG A 35 -7.24 7.27 13.12
N VAL A 36 -7.28 6.28 14.01
CA VAL A 36 -8.51 5.82 14.68
C VAL A 36 -8.91 6.86 15.72
#